data_AF-A0A848MXQ8-F1
#
_entry.id   AF-A0A848MXQ8-F1
#
_cell.length_a   1.000
_cell.length_b   1.000
_cell.length_c   1.000
_cell.angle_alpha   90.00
_cell.angle_beta   90.00
_cell.angle_gamma   90.00
#
_symmetry.space_group_name_H-M   'P 1'
#
loop_
_entity.id
_entity.type
_entity.pdbx_description
1 polymer ?
#
loop_
_entity_poly.entity_id
_entity_poly.type
_entity_poly.pdbx_seq_one_letter_code
_entity_poly.pdbx_strand_id
1 'polypeptide(L)'
;MAEKELIKDIAPKSETVKFLQNYVLNKYVIAISLFLVWMIFFDKTSFLVINELNGEINKYEEQLDYYKSEYEKNDAFYKKLMNNKSEKEKYARENYFMKKPNEEIFILVVDSTNIAKK
;
A
#
# COMPACT_ATOMS: atom_id res chain seq x y z
N MET A 1 75.70 13.67 3.29
CA MET A 1 74.34 14.25 3.15
C MET A 1 73.28 13.14 3.07
N ALA A 2 73.21 12.21 4.03
CA ALA A 2 72.27 11.08 3.95
C ALA A 2 71.91 10.48 5.33
N GLU A 3 71.75 11.30 6.37
CA GLU A 3 71.44 10.81 7.73
C GLU A 3 70.13 11.37 8.32
N LYS A 4 69.50 12.34 7.65
CA LYS A 4 68.31 13.04 8.17
C LYS A 4 66.97 12.35 7.88
N GLU A 5 66.98 11.18 7.23
CA GLU A 5 65.77 10.47 6.78
C GLU A 5 65.36 9.32 7.72
N LEU A 6 66.17 9.00 8.74
CA LEU A 6 66.01 7.77 9.56
C LEU A 6 65.23 7.94 10.87
N ILE A 7 64.85 9.17 11.24
CA ILE A 7 64.07 9.41 12.46
C ILE A 7 62.81 10.16 12.07
N LYS A 8 61.70 9.44 12.07
CA LYS A 8 60.37 10.02 11.89
C LYS A 8 59.90 10.55 13.23
N ASP A 9 59.79 11.86 13.36
CA ASP A 9 59.37 12.51 14.60
C ASP A 9 57.97 12.02 15.01
N ILE A 10 57.87 11.46 16.22
CA ILE A 10 56.61 10.97 16.78
C ILE A 10 55.87 12.19 17.32
N ALA A 11 55.06 12.81 16.47
CA ALA A 11 54.17 13.90 16.85
C ALA A 11 53.22 13.45 17.99
N PRO A 12 52.99 14.28 19.02
CA PRO A 12 52.15 13.90 20.15
C PRO A 12 50.71 13.69 19.66
N LYS A 13 50.17 12.48 19.90
CA LYS A 13 48.78 12.14 19.58
C LYS A 13 47.85 13.17 20.26
N SER A 14 46.98 13.81 19.47
CA SER A 14 46.07 14.84 19.97
C SER A 14 45.10 14.29 21.03
N GLU A 15 44.66 15.17 21.93
CA GLU A 15 43.75 14.82 23.04
C GLU A 15 42.45 14.14 22.57
N THR A 16 41.95 14.53 21.39
CA THR A 16 40.78 13.91 20.76
C THR A 16 41.04 12.45 20.34
N VAL A 17 42.25 12.14 19.85
CA VAL A 17 42.62 10.78 19.43
C VAL A 17 42.82 9.88 20.64
N LYS A 18 43.35 10.41 21.76
CA LYS A 18 43.45 9.67 23.03
C LYS A 18 42.07 9.37 23.62
N PHE A 19 41.15 10.34 23.59
CA PHE A 19 39.78 10.15 24.05
C PHE A 19 39.03 9.11 23.20
N LEU A 20 39.16 9.20 21.87
CA LEU A 20 38.60 8.22 20.95
C LEU A 20 39.17 6.81 21.21
N GLN A 21 40.48 6.71 21.50
CA GLN A 21 41.12 5.43 21.80
C GLN A 21 40.67 4.84 23.15
N ASN A 22 40.42 5.65 24.18
CA ASN A 22 39.95 5.10 25.45
C ASN A 22 38.47 4.67 25.41
N TYR A 23 37.61 5.42 24.73
CA TYR A 23 36.17 5.15 24.70
C TYR A 23 35.75 4.23 23.55
N VAL A 24 36.29 4.43 22.34
CA VAL A 24 35.87 3.70 21.13
C VAL A 24 36.72 2.45 20.89
N LEU A 25 38.00 2.44 21.24
CA LEU A 25 38.86 1.24 21.11
C LEU A 25 38.72 0.25 22.29
N ASN A 26 37.74 0.43 23.17
CA ASN A 26 37.42 -0.57 24.19
C ASN A 26 36.78 -1.81 23.54
N LYS A 27 37.34 -3.00 23.79
CA LYS A 27 36.85 -4.29 23.24
C LYS A 27 35.35 -4.52 23.44
N TYR A 28 34.79 -4.02 24.56
CA TYR A 28 33.36 -4.13 24.84
C TYR A 28 32.52 -3.21 23.95
N VAL A 29 32.99 -1.99 23.68
CA VAL A 29 32.31 -1.01 22.82
C VAL A 29 32.35 -1.46 21.36
N ILE A 30 33.49 -1.99 20.90
CA ILE A 30 33.60 -2.56 19.56
C ILE A 30 32.68 -3.78 19.40
N ALA A 31 32.65 -4.69 20.38
CA ALA A 31 31.78 -5.87 20.33
C ALA A 31 30.30 -5.48 20.30
N ILE A 32 29.87 -4.54 21.15
CA ILE A 32 28.49 -4.03 21.17
C ILE A 32 28.17 -3.28 19.88
N SER A 33 29.08 -2.47 19.37
CA SER A 33 28.86 -1.71 18.14
C SER A 33 28.75 -2.64 16.92
N LEU A 34 29.61 -3.66 16.81
CA LEU A 34 29.49 -4.70 15.79
C LEU A 34 28.19 -5.50 15.93
N PHE A 35 27.79 -5.82 17.15
CA PHE A 35 26.53 -6.50 17.43
C PHE A 35 25.31 -5.64 17.04
N LEU A 36 25.31 -4.34 17.34
CA LEU A 36 24.25 -3.42 16.95
C LEU A 36 24.20 -3.21 15.44
N VAL A 37 25.36 -3.03 14.79
CA VAL A 37 25.44 -2.96 13.33
C VAL A 37 24.93 -4.27 12.71
N TRP A 38 25.25 -5.42 13.29
CA TRP A 38 24.71 -6.71 12.85
C TRP A 38 23.18 -6.77 12.98
N MET A 39 22.65 -6.38 14.14
CA MET A 39 21.21 -6.31 14.41
C MET A 39 20.45 -5.32 13.49
N ILE A 40 21.13 -4.30 12.96
CA ILE A 40 20.49 -3.27 12.12
C ILE A 40 20.60 -3.63 10.63
N PHE A 41 21.75 -4.11 10.17
CA PHE A 41 22.04 -4.34 8.75
C PHE A 41 21.78 -5.78 8.31
N PHE A 42 22.07 -6.77 9.15
CA PHE A 42 21.90 -8.18 8.82
C PHE A 42 20.60 -8.77 9.36
N ASP A 43 20.10 -8.25 10.48
CA ASP A 43 18.82 -8.70 11.03
C ASP A 43 17.64 -8.08 10.28
N LYS A 44 16.55 -8.84 10.17
CA LYS A 44 15.44 -8.60 9.23
C LYS A 44 14.56 -7.41 9.60
N THR A 45 14.98 -6.56 10.53
CA THR A 45 14.28 -5.34 10.96
C THR A 45 14.44 -4.23 9.92
N SER A 46 14.22 -4.56 8.64
CA SER A 46 14.15 -3.57 7.59
C SER A 46 12.91 -2.72 7.81
N PHE A 47 13.13 -1.47 8.18
CA PHE A 47 12.11 -0.42 8.19
C PHE A 47 11.31 -0.39 6.87
N LEU A 48 11.96 -0.73 5.75
CA LEU A 48 11.34 -0.87 4.44
C LEU A 48 10.22 -1.93 4.42
N VAL A 49 10.45 -3.10 5.02
CA VAL A 49 9.46 -4.20 5.08
C VAL A 49 8.26 -3.79 5.92
N ILE A 50 8.49 -3.09 7.03
CA ILE A 50 7.41 -2.56 7.88
C ILE A 50 6.59 -1.52 7.13
N ASN A 51 7.21 -0.67 6.34
CA ASN A 51 6.51 0.31 5.52
C ASN A 51 5.68 -0.33 4.40
N GLU A 52 6.22 -1.38 3.75
CA GLU A 52 5.51 -2.17 2.75
C GLU A 52 4.29 -2.88 3.36
N LEU A 53 4.46 -3.54 4.51
CA LEU A 53 3.38 -4.17 5.28
C LEU A 53 2.29 -3.16 5.68
N ASN A 54 2.67 -1.96 6.13
CA ASN A 54 1.69 -0.91 6.44
C ASN A 54 0.93 -0.44 5.19
N GLY A 55 1.59 -0.39 4.03
CA GLY A 55 0.94 -0.12 2.75
C GLY A 55 -0.08 -1.19 2.38
N GLU A 56 0.27 -2.47 2.58
CA GLU A 56 -0.67 -3.58 2.38
C GLU A 56 -1.86 -3.50 3.33
N ILE A 57 -1.63 -3.21 4.61
CA ILE A 57 -2.70 -3.05 5.62
C ILE A 57 -3.68 -1.98 5.17
N ASN A 58 -3.20 -0.78 4.82
CA ASN A 58 -4.07 0.31 4.36
C ASN A 58 -4.87 -0.09 3.12
N LYS A 59 -4.26 -0.83 2.19
CA LYS A 59 -4.93 -1.33 0.99
C LYS A 59 -6.02 -2.36 1.33
N TYR A 60 -5.81 -3.20 2.33
CA TYR A 60 -6.84 -4.15 2.78
C TYR A 60 -7.97 -3.45 3.52
N GLU A 61 -7.67 -2.44 4.34
CA GLU A 61 -8.68 -1.61 5.01
C GLU A 61 -9.55 -0.86 4.01
N GLU A 62 -8.96 -0.23 2.99
CA GLU A 62 -9.71 0.47 1.94
C GLU A 62 -10.62 -0.48 1.16
N GLN A 63 -10.13 -1.67 0.81
CA GLN A 63 -10.95 -2.70 0.18
C GLN A 63 -12.10 -3.14 1.08
N LEU A 64 -11.84 -3.35 2.37
CA LEU A 64 -12.85 -3.75 3.34
C LEU A 64 -13.97 -2.71 3.43
N ASP A 65 -13.61 -1.43 3.54
CA ASP A 65 -14.56 -0.33 3.60
C ASP A 65 -15.37 -0.21 2.29
N TYR A 66 -14.71 -0.36 1.14
CA TYR A 66 -15.38 -0.38 -0.15
C TYR A 66 -16.44 -1.48 -0.23
N TYR A 67 -16.07 -2.74 0.05
CA TYR A 67 -16.99 -3.88 -0.04
C TYR A 67 -18.11 -3.78 1.00
N LYS A 68 -17.83 -3.26 2.19
CA LYS A 68 -18.86 -3.03 3.21
C LYS A 68 -19.88 -2.00 2.75
N SER A 69 -19.43 -0.88 2.19
CA SER A 69 -20.33 0.14 1.66
C SER A 69 -21.19 -0.38 0.51
N GLU A 70 -20.59 -1.21 -0.36
CA GLU A 70 -21.29 -1.78 -1.50
C GLU A 70 -22.28 -2.87 -1.08
N TYR A 71 -21.92 -3.66 -0.08
CA TYR A 71 -22.83 -4.61 0.56
C TYR A 71 -24.06 -3.91 1.14
N GLU A 72 -23.88 -2.81 1.88
CA GLU A 72 -25.00 -2.06 2.47
C GLU A 72 -25.95 -1.50 1.40
N LYS A 73 -25.42 -0.93 0.32
CA LYS A 73 -26.23 -0.47 -0.83
C LYS A 73 -26.99 -1.63 -1.47
N ASN A 74 -26.31 -2.74 -1.73
CA ASN A 74 -26.90 -3.90 -2.40
C ASN A 74 -27.94 -4.59 -1.53
N ASP A 75 -27.71 -4.70 -0.22
CA ASP A 75 -28.68 -5.23 0.74
C ASP A 75 -29.93 -4.34 0.82
N ALA A 76 -29.76 -3.02 0.88
CA ALA A 76 -30.87 -2.07 0.84
C ALA A 76 -31.67 -2.20 -0.47
N PHE A 77 -30.98 -2.30 -1.61
CA PHE A 77 -31.60 -2.52 -2.92
C PHE A 77 -32.35 -3.85 -2.99
N TYR A 78 -31.72 -4.94 -2.50
CA TYR A 78 -32.31 -6.27 -2.44
C TYR A 78 -33.57 -6.29 -1.58
N LYS A 79 -33.53 -5.70 -0.39
CA LYS A 79 -34.70 -5.56 0.49
C LYS A 79 -35.82 -4.76 -0.18
N LYS A 80 -35.50 -3.66 -0.86
CA LYS A 80 -36.48 -2.87 -1.63
C LYS A 80 -37.13 -3.73 -2.71
N LEU A 81 -36.32 -4.49 -3.46
CA LEU A 81 -36.78 -5.37 -4.54
C LEU A 81 -37.67 -6.50 -4.02
N MET A 82 -37.30 -7.12 -2.89
CA MET A 82 -38.04 -8.26 -2.35
C MET A 82 -39.36 -7.85 -1.70
N ASN A 83 -39.39 -6.71 -1.01
CA ASN A 83 -40.57 -6.23 -0.30
C ASN A 83 -41.58 -5.49 -1.20
N ASN A 84 -41.14 -4.94 -2.34
CA ASN A 84 -42.01 -4.20 -3.25
C ASN A 84 -42.18 -4.90 -4.62
N LYS A 85 -43.40 -5.38 -4.88
CA LYS A 85 -43.75 -6.06 -6.15
C LYS A 85 -43.57 -5.16 -7.38
N SER A 86 -43.86 -3.87 -7.28
CA SER A 86 -43.74 -2.92 -8.40
C SER A 86 -42.29 -2.69 -8.80
N GLU A 87 -41.40 -2.55 -7.81
CA GLU A 87 -39.96 -2.38 -8.05
C GLU A 87 -39.34 -3.65 -8.64
N LYS A 88 -39.80 -4.82 -8.18
CA LYS A 88 -39.40 -6.12 -8.74
C LYS A 88 -39.78 -6.28 -10.21
N GLU A 89 -41.02 -5.94 -10.56
CA GLU A 89 -41.50 -6.00 -11.94
C GLU A 89 -40.75 -5.00 -12.84
N LYS A 90 -40.52 -3.77 -12.34
CA LYS A 90 -39.73 -2.76 -13.05
C LYS A 90 -38.30 -3.25 -13.33
N TYR A 91 -37.60 -3.76 -12.32
CA TYR A 91 -36.24 -4.28 -12.47
C TYR A 91 -36.16 -5.45 -13.46
N ALA A 92 -37.12 -6.39 -13.41
CA ALA A 92 -37.20 -7.52 -14.33
C ALA A 92 -37.47 -7.09 -15.79
N ARG A 93 -38.28 -6.04 -15.99
CA ARG A 93 -38.54 -5.46 -17.32
C ARG A 93 -37.34 -4.71 -17.89
N GLU A 94 -36.66 -3.92 -17.06
CA GLU A 94 -35.53 -3.08 -17.51
C GLU A 94 -34.24 -3.89 -17.73
N ASN A 95 -33.94 -4.85 -16.87
CA ASN A 95 -32.65 -5.58 -16.91
C ASN A 95 -32.74 -6.92 -17.65
N TYR A 96 -33.91 -7.57 -17.59
CA TYR A 96 -34.10 -8.92 -18.14
C TYR A 96 -35.16 -8.98 -19.25
N PHE A 97 -35.76 -7.84 -19.62
CA PHE A 97 -36.80 -7.74 -20.64
C PHE A 97 -37.96 -8.73 -20.45
N MET A 98 -38.29 -9.05 -19.19
CA MET A 98 -39.39 -9.95 -18.87
C MET A 98 -40.73 -9.31 -19.24
N LYS A 99 -41.64 -10.10 -19.82
CA LYS A 99 -43.01 -9.67 -20.19
C LYS A 99 -44.05 -10.67 -19.73
N LYS A 100 -45.29 -10.20 -19.60
CA LYS A 100 -46.45 -11.10 -19.43
C LYS A 100 -46.80 -11.76 -20.76
N PRO A 101 -47.49 -12.91 -20.75
CA PRO A 101 -47.84 -13.64 -21.98
C PRO A 101 -48.68 -12.83 -22.98
N ASN A 102 -49.43 -11.84 -22.49
CA ASN A 102 -50.34 -10.99 -23.27
C ASN A 102 -49.75 -9.59 -23.57
N GLU A 103 -48.44 -9.42 -23.45
CA GLU A 103 -47.76 -8.13 -23.70
C GLU A 103 -46.73 -8.26 -24.84
N GLU A 104 -46.63 -7.22 -25.66
CA GLU A 104 -45.62 -7.08 -26.72
C GLU A 104 -44.59 -6.01 -26.32
N ILE A 105 -43.30 -6.34 -26.44
CA ILE A 105 -42.20 -5.40 -26.16
C ILE A 105 -41.72 -4.81 -27.48
N PHE A 106 -41.74 -3.48 -27.61
CA PHE A 106 -41.12 -2.76 -28.71
C PHE A 106 -39.80 -2.14 -28.21
N ILE A 107 -38.67 -2.58 -28.77
CA ILE A 107 -37.37 -1.95 -28.53
C ILE A 107 -37.14 -0.94 -29.65
N LEU A 108 -37.21 0.34 -29.32
CA LEU A 108 -36.93 1.42 -30.27
C LEU A 108 -35.41 1.60 -30.38
N VAL A 109 -34.81 1.01 -31.41
CA VAL A 109 -33.43 1.30 -31.77
C VAL A 109 -33.45 2.52 -32.67
N VAL A 110 -32.94 3.65 -32.19
CA VAL A 110 -32.71 4.82 -33.04
C VAL A 110 -31.55 4.45 -33.98
N ASP A 111 -31.87 4.22 -35.25
CA ASP A 111 -30.87 4.01 -36.28
C ASP A 111 -30.12 5.33 -36.49
N SER A 112 -28.91 5.44 -35.95
CA SER A 112 -28.09 6.67 -35.98
C SER A 112 -27.69 7.08 -37.40
N THR A 113 -27.98 6.24 -38.39
CA THR A 113 -27.73 6.48 -39.82
C THR A 113 -28.70 7.49 -40.46
N ASN A 114 -29.85 7.78 -39.83
CA ASN A 114 -30.84 8.77 -40.31
C ASN A 114 -30.99 9.97 -39.37
N ILE A 115 -29.93 10.37 -38.68
CA ILE A 115 -29.87 11.71 -38.09
C ILE A 115 -29.55 12.67 -39.24
N ALA A 116 -30.59 13.12 -39.95
CA ALA A 116 -30.46 14.23 -40.88
C ALA A 116 -29.81 15.40 -40.14
N LYS A 117 -28.54 15.67 -40.45
CA LYS A 117 -27.81 16.84 -39.96
C LYS A 117 -28.69 18.07 -40.21
N LYS A 118 -29.08 18.74 -39.14
CA LYS A 118 -29.63 20.09 -39.17
C LYS A 118 -28.61 21.03 -38.55
#